data_AF-A0A871BHF4-F1
#
_entry.id   AF-A0A871BHF4-F1
#
_cell.length_a   1.000
_cell.length_b   1.000
_cell.length_c   1.000
_cell.angle_alpha   90.00
_cell.angle_beta   90.00
_cell.angle_gamma   90.00
#
_symmetry.space_group_name_H-M   'P 1'
#
loop_
_entity.id
_entity.type
_entity.pdbx_description
1 polymer ?
#
loop_
_entity_poly.entity_id
_entity_poly.type
_entity_poly.pdbx_seq_one_letter_code
_entity_poly.pdbx_strand_id
1 'polypeptide(L)' 'MNWSRILQGFGGLSLFLGCISVWYAFQRQMCSGGGECAPNIVYLIPGVLAVLLGVCLAVFAHRRSPAKNAIQV' A
#
# COMPACT_ATOMS: atom_id res chain seq x y z
N MET A 1 -3.94 3.86 -24.80
CA MET A 1 -3.66 3.04 -23.60
C MET A 1 -3.98 3.89 -22.36
N ASN A 2 -4.99 3.54 -21.57
CA ASN A 2 -5.49 4.41 -20.49
C ASN A 2 -4.57 4.37 -19.27
N TRP A 3 -3.66 5.36 -19.18
CA TRP A 3 -2.68 5.52 -18.09
C TRP A 3 -3.30 5.44 -16.68
N SER A 4 -4.51 5.96 -16.50
CA SER A 4 -5.26 5.90 -15.24
C SER A 4 -5.58 4.47 -14.77
N ARG A 5 -5.82 3.53 -15.69
CA ARG A 5 -6.09 2.12 -15.33
C ARG A 5 -4.82 1.41 -14.88
N ILE A 6 -3.68 1.75 -15.49
CA ILE A 6 -2.36 1.23 -15.08
C ILE A 6 -2.03 1.74 -13.67
N LEU A 7 -2.20 3.03 -13.41
CA LEU A 7 -2.01 3.62 -12.07
C LEU A 7 -2.91 2.99 -10.99
N GLN A 8 -4.19 2.73 -11.30
CA GLN A 8 -5.08 2.02 -10.38
C GLN A 8 -4.64 0.56 -10.15
N GLY A 9 -4.22 -0.14 -11.21
CA GLY A 9 -3.71 -1.51 -11.11
C GLY A 9 -2.47 -1.58 -10.22
N PHE A 10 -1.49 -0.71 -10.46
CA PHE A 10 -0.28 -0.62 -9.64
C PHE A 10 -0.58 -0.18 -8.20
N GLY A 11 -1.46 0.80 -7.99
CA GLY A 11 -1.87 1.24 -6.66
C GLY A 11 -2.56 0.13 -5.86
N GLY A 12 -3.45 -0.62 -6.49
CA GLY A 12 -4.13 -1.78 -5.89
C GLY A 12 -3.15 -2.92 -5.55
N LEU A 13 -2.25 -3.26 -6.47
CA LEU A 13 -1.19 -4.26 -6.24
C LEU A 13 -0.26 -3.86 -5.09
N SER A 14 0.15 -2.58 -5.06
CA SER A 14 0.97 -2.01 -4.00
C SER A 14 0.31 -2.13 -2.63
N LEU A 15 -0.99 -1.80 -2.54
CA LEU A 15 -1.78 -1.96 -1.33
C LEU A 15 -1.86 -3.42 -0.89
N PHE A 16 -2.18 -4.33 -1.81
CA PHE A 16 -2.34 -5.74 -1.50
C PHE A 16 -1.03 -6.37 -1.01
N LEU A 17 0.08 -6.14 -1.73
CA LEU A 17 1.41 -6.62 -1.34
C LEU A 17 1.89 -5.98 -0.04
N GLY A 18 1.61 -4.69 0.16
CA GLY A 18 1.90 -3.98 1.41
C GLY A 18 1.18 -4.60 2.61
N CYS A 19 -0.13 -4.85 2.49
CA CYS A 19 -0.91 -5.51 3.55
C CYS A 19 -0.40 -6.93 3.86
N ILE A 20 -0.07 -7.72 2.84
CA ILE A 20 0.48 -9.08 3.02
C ILE A 20 1.82 -9.02 3.76
N SER A 21 2.71 -8.12 3.37
CA SER A 21 4.02 -8.00 4.02
C SER A 21 3.93 -7.52 5.46
N VAL A 22 3.04 -6.57 5.77
CA VAL A 22 2.75 -6.15 7.16
C VAL A 22 2.20 -7.32 7.97
N TRP A 23 1.22 -8.06 7.43
CA TRP A 23 0.70 -9.27 8.07
C TRP A 23 1.82 -10.29 8.34
N TYR A 24 2.70 -10.50 7.37
CA TYR A 24 3.83 -11.42 7.50
C TYR A 24 4.85 -10.96 8.56
N ALA A 25 5.04 -9.64 8.72
CA ALA A 25 5.88 -9.05 9.76
C ALA A 25 5.37 -9.39 11.17
N PHE A 26 4.05 -9.40 11.35
CA PHE A 26 3.40 -9.77 12.61
C PHE A 26 3.25 -11.29 12.81
N GLN A 27 3.29 -12.10 11.75
CA GLN A 27 3.34 -13.56 11.91
C GLN A 27 4.74 -14.04 12.31
N ARG A 28 5.80 -13.52 11.67
CA ARG A 28 7.19 -13.87 12.00
C ARG A 28 7.75 -12.93 13.06
N GLN A 29 7.12 -12.92 14.22
CA GLN A 29 7.60 -12.14 15.35
C GLN A 29 8.97 -12.67 15.77
N MET A 30 9.95 -11.78 15.90
CA MET A 30 11.23 -12.13 16.49
C MET A 30 11.08 -11.96 18.00
N CYS A 31 10.92 -13.07 18.71
CA CYS A 31 10.96 -13.06 20.16
C CYS A 31 12.42 -13.03 20.59
N SER A 32 12.85 -11.88 21.13
CA SER A 32 14.13 -11.80 21.82
C SER A 32 14.03 -12.63 23.10
N GLY A 33 15.09 -13.36 23.46
CA GLY A 33 15.11 -14.39 24.51
C GLY A 33 14.81 -13.95 25.95
N GLY A 34 14.11 -12.82 26.14
CA GLY A 34 13.70 -12.23 27.41
C GLY A 34 12.27 -11.66 27.45
N GLY A 35 11.40 -12.00 26.50
CA GLY A 35 9.94 -11.78 26.61
C GLY A 35 9.33 -10.70 25.72
N GLU A 36 10.12 -9.92 25.00
CA GLU A 36 9.62 -8.95 24.03
C GLU A 36 9.65 -9.54 22.61
N CYS A 37 8.46 -9.81 22.07
CA CYS A 37 8.29 -10.21 20.67
C CYS A 37 8.03 -8.96 19.83
N ALA A 38 8.99 -8.61 18.98
CA ALA A 38 8.84 -7.51 18.04
C ALA A 38 8.46 -8.04 16.65
N PRO A 39 7.59 -7.35 15.90
CA PRO A 39 7.33 -7.69 14.51
C PRO A 39 8.63 -7.57 13.70
N ASN A 40 8.79 -8.43 12.70
CA ASN A 40 9.98 -8.41 11.87
C ASN A 40 10.05 -7.11 11.04
N ILE A 41 10.91 -6.20 11.47
CA ILE A 41 11.15 -4.88 10.89
C ILE A 41 11.48 -4.96 9.39
N VAL A 42 12.14 -6.04 8.95
CA VAL A 42 12.51 -6.26 7.54
C VAL A 42 11.29 -6.37 6.64
N TYR A 43 10.16 -6.87 7.15
CA TYR A 43 8.90 -6.94 6.41
C TYR A 43 7.97 -5.76 6.74
N LEU A 44 8.05 -5.22 7.95
CA LEU A 44 7.19 -4.14 8.42
C LEU A 44 7.45 -2.83 7.66
N ILE A 45 8.71 -2.38 7.59
CA ILE A 45 9.07 -1.11 6.94
C ILE A 45 8.68 -1.09 5.46
N PRO A 46 9.12 -2.03 4.61
CA PRO A 46 8.77 -2.02 3.19
C PRO A 46 7.27 -2.22 2.98
N GLY A 47 6.59 -2.97 3.86
CA GLY A 47 5.15 -3.15 3.79
C GLY A 47 4.36 -1.88 4.04
N VAL A 48 4.69 -1.15 5.09
CA VAL A 48 4.07 0.16 5.39
C VAL A 48 4.33 1.16 4.27
N LEU A 49 5.54 1.20 3.72
CA LEU A 49 5.88 2.03 2.56
C LEU A 49 5.04 1.68 1.33
N ALA A 50 4.86 0.38 1.03
CA ALA A 50 4.04 -0.07 -0.09
C ALA A 50 2.54 0.28 0.10
N VAL A 51 2.02 0.17 1.33
CA VAL A 51 0.66 0.63 1.64
C VAL A 51 0.54 2.14 1.42
N LEU A 52 1.47 2.93 1.95
CA LEU A 52 1.50 4.40 1.77
C LEU A 52 1.53 4.79 0.29
N LEU A 53 2.40 4.17 -0.51
CA LEU A 53 2.48 4.42 -1.95
C LEU A 53 1.17 4.08 -2.65
N GLY A 54 0.56 2.94 -2.31
CA GLY A 54 -0.73 2.54 -2.89
C GLY A 54 -1.86 3.49 -2.51
N VAL A 55 -1.92 3.99 -1.27
CA VAL A 55 -2.86 5.02 -0.83
C VAL A 55 -2.64 6.32 -1.59
N CYS A 56 -1.40 6.80 -1.70
CA CYS A 56 -1.08 8.01 -2.45
C CYS A 56 -1.50 7.91 -3.92
N LEU A 57 -1.24 6.77 -4.57
CA LEU A 57 -1.68 6.51 -5.95
C LEU A 57 -3.21 6.45 -6.07
N ALA A 58 -3.90 5.85 -5.10
CA ALA A 58 -5.35 5.80 -5.06
C ALA A 58 -5.96 7.20 -4.91
N VAL A 59 -5.44 8.02 -3.98
CA VAL A 59 -5.85 9.41 -3.79
C VAL A 59 -5.57 10.22 -5.05
N PHE A 60 -4.40 10.07 -5.67
CA PHE A 60 -4.06 10.76 -6.91
C PHE A 60 -5.00 10.38 -8.06
N ALA A 61 -5.29 9.09 -8.24
CA ALA A 61 -6.25 8.61 -9.23
C ALA A 61 -7.68 9.12 -8.97
N HIS A 62 -8.08 9.17 -7.70
CA HIS A 62 -9.38 9.72 -7.29
C HIS A 62 -9.46 11.22 -7.56
N ARG A 63 -8.42 11.99 -7.21
CA ARG A 63 -8.34 13.45 -7.46
C ARG A 63 -8.26 13.82 -8.93
N ARG A 64 -7.74 12.92 -9.78
CA ARG A 64 -7.68 13.14 -11.23
C ARG A 64 -8.98 12.80 -11.96
N SER A 65 -9.87 12.02 -11.35
CA SER A 65 -11.20 11.70 -11.90
C SER A 65 -12.22 12.85 -11.92
N PRO A 66 -12.33 13.77 -10.93
CA PRO A 66 -13.29 14.88 -10.98
C PRO A 66 -13.01 15.87 -12.12
N ALA A 67 -11.76 15.97 -12.61
CA ALA A 67 -11.43 16.85 -13.74
C ALA A 67 -12.08 16.41 -15.07
N LYS A 68 -12.48 15.13 -15.21
CA LYS A 68 -13.22 14.66 -16.39
C LYS A 68 -14.73 14.87 -16.29
N ASN A 69 -15.27 14.98 -15.08
CA ASN A 69 -16.71 15.19 -14.86
C ASN A 69 -17.12 16.67 -14.80
N ALA A 70 -16.16 17.61 -14.74
CA ALA A 70 -16.44 19.04 -14.74
C ALA A 70 -16.69 19.65 -16.15
N ILE A 71 -16.57 18.86 -17.22
CA ILE A 71 -16.75 19.32 -18.62
C ILE A 71 -18.02 18.71 -19.26
N GLN A 72 -18.89 18.06 -18.47
CA GLN A 72 -20.17 17.51 -18.94
C GLN A 72 -21.40 18.12 -18.25
N VAL A 73 -21.39 19.44 -18.01
CA VAL A 73 -22.62 20.19 -17.73
C VAL A 73 -22.82 21.24 -18.80
#